data_AF-A0A6A7K2W4-F1
#
_entry.id   AF-A0A6A7K2W4-F1
#
_cell.length_a   1.000
_cell.length_b   1.000
_cell.length_c   1.000
_cell.angle_alpha   90.00
_cell.angle_beta   90.00
_cell.angle_gamma   90.00
#
_symmetry.space_group_name_H-M   'P 1'
#
loop_
_entity.id
_entity.type
_entity.pdbx_description
1 polymer ?
#
loop_
_entity_poly.entity_id
_entity_poly.type
_entity_poly.pdbx_seq_one_letter_code
_entity_poly.pdbx_strand_id
1 'polypeptide(L)'
;MELYQYIQARRNAIKAMYEYHLAYKARKIYNTEYINQQLEKISESDRNFILLTGGMDNVRAIYPVSDRLTTRYTLADLLMAYHLYLKEKNNVGNKDDVIAETDRFYKVI
;
A
#
# COMPACT_ATOMS: atom_id res chain seq x y z
N MET A 1 23.75 6.63 -4.19
CA MET A 1 22.64 7.38 -4.81
C MET A 1 21.43 6.48 -5.07
N GLU A 2 21.61 5.25 -5.54
CA GLU A 2 20.50 4.32 -5.84
C GLU A 2 19.59 3.98 -4.65
N LEU A 3 20.17 3.70 -3.46
CA LEU A 3 19.37 3.34 -2.27
C LEU A 3 18.40 4.47 -1.85
N TYR A 4 18.82 5.73 -1.97
CA TYR A 4 17.98 6.87 -1.64
C TYR A 4 16.81 7.01 -2.63
N GLN A 5 17.08 6.87 -3.93
CA GLN A 5 16.04 6.92 -4.96
C GLN A 5 15.03 5.77 -4.78
N TYR A 6 15.51 4.59 -4.41
CA TYR A 6 14.67 3.43 -4.14
C TYR A 6 13.74 3.63 -2.94
N ILE A 7 14.27 4.09 -1.80
CA ILE A 7 13.47 4.42 -0.62
C ILE A 7 12.44 5.52 -0.96
N GLN A 8 12.84 6.53 -1.73
CA GLN A 8 11.96 7.62 -2.12
C GLN A 8 10.82 7.16 -3.04
N ALA A 9 11.09 6.26 -3.99
CA ALA A 9 10.06 5.69 -4.86
C ALA A 9 9.00 4.92 -4.05
N ARG A 10 9.44 4.08 -3.11
CA ARG A 10 8.53 3.34 -2.20
C ARG A 10 7.69 4.28 -1.35
N ARG A 11 8.33 5.29 -0.76
CA ARG A 11 7.65 6.31 0.04
C ARG A 11 6.57 7.02 -0.76
N ASN A 12 6.86 7.39 -2.01
CA ASN A 12 5.88 8.06 -2.88
C ASN A 12 4.70 7.14 -3.20
N ALA A 13 4.95 5.86 -3.50
CA ALA A 13 3.90 4.88 -3.75
C ALA A 13 3.01 4.65 -2.51
N ILE A 14 3.62 4.45 -1.33
CA ILE A 14 2.91 4.30 -0.06
C ILE A 14 2.07 5.55 0.25
N LYS A 15 2.61 6.74 -0.02
CA LYS A 15 1.89 8.00 0.17
C LYS A 15 0.67 8.12 -0.76
N ALA A 16 0.82 7.75 -2.03
CA ALA A 16 -0.31 7.74 -2.97
C ALA A 16 -1.43 6.79 -2.52
N MET A 17 -1.08 5.62 -2.00
CA MET A 17 -2.06 4.68 -1.42
C MET A 17 -2.72 5.22 -0.15
N TYR A 18 -1.98 5.94 0.70
CA TYR A 18 -2.57 6.60 1.86
C TYR A 18 -3.56 7.72 1.47
N GLU A 19 -3.23 8.52 0.45
CA GLU A 19 -4.15 9.53 -0.10
C GLU A 19 -5.42 8.90 -0.68
N TYR A 20 -5.30 7.74 -1.33
CA TYR A 20 -6.45 6.93 -1.75
C TYR A 20 -7.31 6.52 -0.55
N HIS A 21 -6.71 5.99 0.51
CA HIS A 21 -7.42 5.59 1.74
C HIS A 21 -8.22 6.76 2.34
N LEU A 22 -7.61 7.95 2.45
CA LEU A 22 -8.28 9.15 2.96
C LEU A 22 -9.50 9.52 2.11
N ALA A 23 -9.40 9.40 0.78
CA ALA A 23 -10.53 9.64 -0.12
C ALA A 23 -11.62 8.55 -0.01
N TYR A 24 -11.22 7.28 0.10
CA TYR A 24 -12.13 6.13 0.29
C TYR A 24 -12.97 6.30 1.57
N LYS A 25 -12.32 6.69 2.67
CA LYS A 25 -12.95 7.03 3.96
C LYS A 25 -13.95 8.18 3.82
N ALA A 26 -13.57 9.22 3.08
CA ALA A 26 -14.42 10.38 2.82
C ALA A 26 -15.53 10.15 1.76
N ARG A 27 -15.64 8.93 1.20
CA ARG A 27 -16.56 8.59 0.08
C ARG A 27 -16.37 9.49 -1.14
N LYS A 28 -15.13 9.93 -1.37
CA LYS A 28 -14.76 10.74 -2.54
C LYS A 28 -14.29 9.83 -3.68
N ILE A 29 -14.49 10.29 -4.91
CA ILE A 29 -13.89 9.65 -6.09
C ILE A 29 -12.38 9.98 -6.08
N TYR A 30 -11.55 8.97 -6.31
CA TYR A 30 -10.10 9.13 -6.36
C TYR A 30 -9.52 8.49 -7.63
N ASN A 31 -8.50 9.11 -8.21
CA ASN A 31 -7.85 8.63 -9.42
C ASN A 31 -6.81 7.53 -9.10
N THR A 32 -7.10 6.28 -9.45
CA THR A 32 -6.16 5.16 -9.33
C THR A 32 -4.97 5.24 -10.28
N GLU A 33 -5.04 6.06 -11.33
CA GLU A 33 -3.95 6.28 -12.29
C GLU A 33 -2.71 6.87 -11.61
N TYR A 34 -2.89 7.79 -10.66
CA TYR A 34 -1.77 8.37 -9.92
C TYR A 34 -1.01 7.30 -9.12
N ILE A 35 -1.73 6.34 -8.53
CA ILE A 35 -1.10 5.21 -7.82
C ILE A 35 -0.30 4.35 -8.81
N ASN A 36 -0.87 4.03 -9.97
CA ASN A 36 -0.19 3.26 -11.01
C ASN A 36 1.11 3.95 -11.46
N GLN A 37 1.08 5.27 -11.69
CA GLN A 37 2.26 6.06 -12.03
C GLN A 37 3.35 6.04 -10.94
N GLN A 38 2.98 5.96 -9.65
CA GLN A 38 3.99 5.81 -8.59
C GLN A 38 4.53 4.38 -8.51
N LEU A 39 3.69 3.37 -8.78
CA LEU A 39 4.10 1.97 -8.86
C LEU A 39 5.03 1.70 -10.05
N GLU A 40 4.93 2.45 -11.14
CA GLU A 40 5.88 2.36 -12.25
C GLU A 40 7.28 2.90 -11.90
N LYS A 41 7.39 3.75 -10.87
CA LYS A 41 8.65 4.37 -10.44
C LYS A 41 9.46 3.55 -9.44
N ILE A 42 8.85 2.54 -8.81
CA ILE A 42 9.60 1.59 -7.97
C ILE A 42 10.38 0.59 -8.85
N SER A 43 11.39 -0.09 -8.29
CA SER A 43 12.20 -1.04 -9.05
C SER A 43 11.37 -2.17 -9.66
N GLU A 44 11.85 -2.76 -10.75
CA GLU A 44 11.23 -3.94 -11.36
C GLU A 44 11.09 -5.11 -10.39
N SER A 45 12.09 -5.38 -9.54
CA SER A 45 12.02 -6.42 -8.51
C SER A 45 10.80 -6.22 -7.60
N ASP A 46 10.66 -5.03 -6.98
CA ASP A 46 9.51 -4.70 -6.14
C ASP A 46 8.18 -4.82 -6.88
N ARG A 47 8.09 -4.37 -8.14
CA ARG A 47 6.87 -4.52 -8.96
C ARG A 47 6.51 -5.99 -9.17
N ASN A 48 7.50 -6.82 -9.50
CA ASN A 48 7.29 -8.25 -9.70
C ASN A 48 6.81 -8.92 -8.40
N PHE A 49 7.38 -8.55 -7.25
CA PHE A 49 6.92 -9.03 -5.94
C PHE A 49 5.48 -8.60 -5.64
N ILE A 50 5.11 -7.35 -5.91
CA ILE A 50 3.74 -6.84 -5.77
C ILE A 50 2.77 -7.64 -6.65
N LEU A 51 3.12 -7.87 -7.92
CA LEU A 51 2.27 -8.62 -8.86
C LEU A 51 2.07 -10.07 -8.43
N LEU A 52 3.13 -10.74 -7.97
CA LEU A 52 3.06 -12.12 -7.49
C LEU A 52 2.20 -12.28 -6.23
N THR A 53 2.17 -11.25 -5.37
CA THR A 53 1.49 -11.31 -4.06
C THR A 53 0.13 -10.61 -4.04
N GLY A 54 -0.16 -9.76 -5.03
CA GLY A 54 -1.41 -8.99 -5.10
C GLY A 54 -2.67 -9.84 -5.25
N GLY A 55 -2.54 -11.09 -5.72
CA GLY A 55 -3.64 -12.06 -5.83
C GLY A 55 -3.80 -13.00 -4.63
N MET A 56 -3.01 -12.83 -3.56
CA MET A 56 -3.03 -13.73 -2.41
C MET A 56 -4.01 -13.25 -1.34
N ASP A 57 -4.99 -14.08 -1.01
CA ASP A 57 -6.03 -13.78 -0.01
C ASP A 57 -5.48 -13.63 1.41
N ASN A 58 -4.33 -14.26 1.71
CA ASN A 58 -3.76 -14.30 3.05
C ASN A 58 -2.28 -13.90 3.08
N VAL A 59 -2.03 -12.61 2.86
CA VAL A 59 -0.68 -12.00 2.92
C VAL A 59 -0.01 -12.20 4.28
N ARG A 60 -0.79 -12.42 5.35
CA ARG A 60 -0.28 -12.71 6.72
C ARG A 60 0.56 -13.98 6.81
N ALA A 61 0.37 -14.93 5.90
CA ALA A 61 1.16 -16.17 5.86
C ALA A 61 2.56 -15.98 5.27
N ILE A 62 2.79 -14.90 4.51
CA ILE A 62 4.01 -14.68 3.73
C ILE A 62 4.85 -13.56 4.33
N TYR A 63 4.21 -12.60 5.01
CA TYR A 63 4.88 -11.50 5.67
C TYR A 63 4.35 -11.37 7.10
N PRO A 64 5.22 -11.32 8.13
CA PRO A 64 4.80 -10.91 9.46
C PRO A 64 4.34 -9.45 9.34
N VAL A 65 3.02 -9.27 9.26
CA VAL A 65 2.40 -7.97 9.08
C VAL A 65 2.83 -7.11 10.24
N SER A 66 3.57 -6.05 9.94
CA SER A 66 3.68 -4.96 10.89
C SER A 66 2.29 -4.31 10.92
N ASP A 67 1.64 -4.33 12.08
CA ASP A 67 0.36 -3.63 12.30
C ASP A 67 0.48 -2.11 12.11
N ARG A 68 1.68 -1.61 11.79
CA ARG A 68 2.03 -0.19 11.63
C ARG A 68 3.11 0.00 10.55
N LEU A 69 3.04 1.11 9.83
CA LEU A 69 4.04 1.52 8.86
C LEU A 69 5.38 1.84 9.55
N THR A 70 6.48 1.27 9.05
CA THR A 70 7.82 1.65 9.53
C THR A 70 8.32 2.92 8.84
N THR A 71 9.14 3.72 9.54
CA THR A 71 9.79 4.92 8.95
C THR A 71 10.86 4.59 7.92
N ARG A 72 11.17 3.30 7.71
CA ARG A 72 12.19 2.82 6.77
C ARG A 72 11.64 2.54 5.36
N TYR A 73 10.31 2.56 5.17
CA TYR A 73 9.65 2.32 3.88
C TYR A 73 10.18 1.06 3.17
N THR A 74 10.13 -0.05 3.90
CA THR A 74 10.64 -1.36 3.45
C THR A 74 9.76 -1.96 2.35
N LEU A 75 10.21 -3.06 1.75
CA LEU A 75 9.37 -3.85 0.82
C LEU A 75 8.10 -4.34 1.53
N ALA A 76 8.21 -4.78 2.78
CA ALA A 76 7.06 -5.24 3.55
C ALA A 76 6.01 -4.13 3.76
N ASP A 77 6.47 -2.90 4.04
CA ASP A 77 5.59 -1.74 4.14
C ASP A 77 4.85 -1.46 2.82
N LEU A 78 5.56 -1.54 1.70
CA LEU A 78 4.98 -1.34 0.37
C LEU A 78 3.95 -2.41 0.02
N LEU A 79 4.26 -3.68 0.30
CA LEU A 79 3.37 -4.81 0.04
C LEU A 79 2.10 -4.73 0.90
N MET A 80 2.23 -4.37 2.17
CA MET A 80 1.09 -4.17 3.06
C MET A 80 0.21 -3.02 2.60
N ALA A 81 0.80 -1.86 2.29
CA ALA A 81 0.09 -0.72 1.74
C ALA A 81 -0.69 -1.09 0.47
N TYR A 82 -0.04 -1.86 -0.43
CA TYR A 82 -0.67 -2.31 -1.68
C TYR A 82 -1.84 -3.28 -1.43
N HIS A 83 -1.70 -4.21 -0.50
CA HIS A 83 -2.77 -5.15 -0.15
C HIS A 83 -3.99 -4.43 0.45
N LEU A 84 -3.76 -3.47 1.35
CA LEU A 84 -4.84 -2.65 1.92
C LEU A 84 -5.52 -1.82 0.82
N TYR A 85 -4.75 -1.22 -0.08
CA TYR A 85 -5.28 -0.54 -1.26
C TYR A 85 -6.16 -1.46 -2.13
N LEU A 86 -5.74 -2.70 -2.37
CA LEU A 86 -6.55 -3.65 -3.15
C LEU A 86 -7.86 -4.00 -2.45
N LYS A 87 -7.87 -4.18 -1.12
CA LYS A 87 -9.10 -4.38 -0.36
C LYS A 87 -10.08 -3.23 -0.53
N GLU A 88 -9.58 -1.99 -0.41
CA GLU A 88 -10.40 -0.79 -0.57
C GLU A 88 -10.91 -0.62 -2.00
N LYS A 89 -10.02 -0.78 -2.98
CA LYS A 89 -10.33 -0.67 -4.42
C LYS A 89 -11.38 -1.68 -4.87
N ASN A 90 -11.22 -2.93 -4.45
CA ASN A 90 -12.11 -4.02 -4.83
C ASN A 90 -13.32 -4.15 -3.90
N ASN A 91 -13.43 -3.27 -2.89
CA ASN A 91 -14.49 -3.27 -1.89
C ASN A 91 -14.67 -4.65 -1.21
N VAL A 92 -13.55 -5.26 -0.84
CA VAL A 92 -13.50 -6.59 -0.23
C VAL A 92 -13.67 -6.49 1.28
N GLY A 93 -14.76 -7.06 1.80
CA GLY A 93 -15.08 -7.08 3.24
C GLY A 93 -16.00 -5.94 3.68
N ASN A 94 -16.16 -5.80 5.00
CA ASN A 94 -16.93 -4.70 5.59
C ASN A 94 -16.10 -3.40 5.53
N LYS A 95 -16.69 -2.32 5.01
CA LYS A 95 -16.01 -1.04 4.82
C LYS A 95 -15.41 -0.46 6.10
N ASP A 96 -16.11 -0.54 7.22
CA ASP A 96 -15.65 0.04 8.49
C ASP A 96 -14.48 -0.76 9.07
N ASP A 97 -14.50 -2.09 8.91
CA ASP A 97 -13.39 -2.96 9.31
C ASP A 97 -12.14 -2.72 8.46
N VAL A 98 -12.33 -2.55 7.14
CA VAL A 98 -11.24 -2.22 6.20
C VAL A 98 -10.63 -0.87 6.56
N ILE A 99 -11.46 0.15 6.81
CA ILE A 99 -10.97 1.48 7.25
C ILE A 99 -10.19 1.35 8.56
N ALA A 100 -10.68 0.60 9.53
CA ALA A 100 -10.01 0.43 10.83
C ALA A 100 -8.70 -0.36 10.72
N GLU A 101 -8.61 -1.35 9.83
CA GLU A 101 -7.36 -2.05 9.51
C GLU A 101 -6.35 -1.10 8.85
N THR A 102 -6.76 -0.35 7.84
CA THR A 102 -5.89 0.60 7.13
C THR A 102 -5.44 1.76 8.02
N ASP A 103 -6.34 2.33 8.85
CA ASP A 103 -6.00 3.37 9.83
C ASP A 103 -4.94 2.88 10.83
N ARG A 104 -5.03 1.63 11.30
CA ARG A 104 -4.03 1.04 12.21
C ARG A 104 -2.66 0.98 11.57
N PHE A 105 -2.59 0.55 10.30
CA PHE A 105 -1.34 0.50 9.57
C PHE A 105 -0.72 1.90 9.39
N TYR A 106 -1.50 2.91 9.01
CA TYR A 106 -0.99 4.27 8.76
C TYR A 106 -0.82 5.15 10.01
N LYS A 107 -1.05 4.65 11.23
CA LYS A 107 -0.97 5.41 12.50
C LYS A 107 0.33 6.19 12.78
N VAL A 108 1.38 5.99 11.99
CA VAL A 108 2.72 6.57 12.18
C VAL A 108 2.95 7.78 11.24
N ILE A 109 1.99 8.10 10.37
CA ILE A 109 2.06 9.26 9.45
C ILE A 109 1.52 10.54 10.12
#